data_AF-A0A5J4QTA7-F1
#
_entry.id   AF-A0A5J4QTA7-F1
#
_cell.length_a   1.000
_cell.length_b   1.000
_cell.length_c   1.000
_cell.angle_alpha   90.00
_cell.angle_beta   90.00
_cell.angle_gamma   90.00
#
_symmetry.space_group_name_H-M   'P 1'
#
loop_
_entity.id
_entity.type
_entity.pdbx_description
1 polymer ?
#
loop_
_entity_poly.entity_id
_entity_poly.type
_entity_poly.pdbx_seq_one_letter_code
_entity_poly.pdbx_strand_id
1 'polypeptide(L)'
;MKKVAYIKLSHEEANKKIWDSLIVKYLSIKQKNRLLGYLWLVAVSVSYGFIAIISWFSFLSLFFKDIRYTPHYIQTVIRVNGMTREQANTYLASMQLEYKKRLSYGNISLKEQSRMDATFEWLYKQYQLPERVTAPDEIFTNLLEMKDSVNGNFQELKEIVSEGNNEIKTLSEYANRKQVEEEKEQSRKQQLAEAQTNQFKSAYIRECGRNLASFEPALTDKGLDMLVDCCNSIPIFTRNVEKRDLEDMLHCTHKEPLQVRVNRHIAFLFDELRASHLICSTWMSVASRHQCFISKQNDKPLTPKDLSTALGESSKIKQSVKDNIHDTINRILSVHSQNA
;
A
#
# COMPACT_ATOMS: atom_id res chain seq x y z
N MET A 1 -18.52 -33.94 -12.45
CA MET A 1 -19.27 -33.84 -11.18
C MET A 1 -18.85 -32.59 -10.41
N LYS A 2 -19.79 -31.77 -9.91
CA LYS A 2 -19.45 -30.56 -9.11
C LYS A 2 -18.82 -30.94 -7.76
N LYS A 3 -17.85 -30.15 -7.26
CA LYS A 3 -17.13 -30.40 -5.99
C LYS A 3 -18.07 -30.65 -4.80
N VAL A 4 -19.12 -29.84 -4.68
CA VAL A 4 -20.14 -29.94 -3.62
C VAL A 4 -20.89 -31.28 -3.67
N ALA A 5 -21.20 -31.78 -4.87
CA ALA A 5 -21.92 -33.05 -5.04
C ALA A 5 -21.06 -34.24 -4.60
N TYR A 6 -19.76 -34.23 -4.94
CA TYR A 6 -18.82 -35.25 -4.46
C TYR A 6 -18.70 -35.24 -2.93
N ILE A 7 -18.56 -34.05 -2.34
CA ILE A 7 -18.38 -33.94 -0.89
C ILE A 7 -19.64 -34.47 -0.18
N LYS A 8 -20.85 -34.07 -0.61
CA LYS A 8 -22.11 -34.58 -0.06
C LYS A 8 -22.19 -36.11 -0.14
N LEU A 9 -21.89 -36.68 -1.31
CA LEU A 9 -21.91 -38.12 -1.54
C LEU A 9 -20.87 -38.87 -0.69
N SER A 10 -19.68 -38.31 -0.54
CA SER A 10 -18.63 -38.87 0.32
C SER A 10 -19.02 -38.85 1.80
N HIS A 11 -19.70 -37.80 2.27
CA HIS A 11 -20.20 -37.72 3.65
C HIS A 11 -21.35 -38.69 3.90
N GLU A 12 -22.29 -38.81 2.95
CA GLU A 12 -23.38 -39.78 3.05
C GLU A 12 -22.85 -41.22 3.15
N GLU A 13 -21.84 -41.58 2.35
CA GLU A 13 -21.22 -42.90 2.43
C GLU A 13 -20.47 -43.15 3.74
N ALA A 14 -19.72 -42.16 4.24
CA ALA A 14 -19.01 -42.28 5.50
C ALA A 14 -19.97 -42.40 6.69
N ASN A 15 -20.99 -41.53 6.73
CA ASN A 15 -22.01 -41.56 7.77
C ASN A 15 -22.80 -42.86 7.73
N LYS A 16 -23.16 -43.37 6.53
CA LYS A 16 -23.84 -44.65 6.37
C LYS A 16 -23.01 -45.82 6.89
N LYS A 17 -21.71 -45.89 6.57
CA LYS A 17 -20.81 -46.95 7.08
C LYS A 17 -20.69 -46.94 8.61
N ILE A 18 -20.59 -45.74 9.19
CA ILE A 18 -20.54 -45.56 10.65
C ILE A 18 -21.86 -46.00 11.27
N TRP A 19 -23.00 -45.58 10.69
CA TRP A 19 -24.33 -46.01 11.12
C TRP A 19 -24.50 -47.52 11.05
N ASP A 20 -24.15 -48.16 9.93
CA ASP A 20 -24.27 -49.60 9.74
C ASP A 20 -23.43 -50.36 10.79
N SER A 21 -22.20 -49.89 11.07
CA SER A 21 -21.34 -50.47 12.12
C SER A 21 -21.95 -50.35 13.53
N LEU A 22 -22.56 -49.20 13.84
CA LEU A 22 -23.19 -48.94 15.14
C LEU A 22 -24.50 -49.72 15.31
N ILE A 23 -25.29 -49.85 14.25
CA ILE A 23 -26.55 -50.60 14.22
C ILE A 23 -26.28 -52.10 14.39
N VAL A 24 -25.23 -52.64 13.74
CA VAL A 24 -24.83 -54.05 13.91
C VAL A 24 -24.50 -54.34 15.38
N LYS A 25 -23.77 -53.46 16.07
CA LYS A 25 -23.49 -53.61 17.51
C LYS A 25 -24.73 -53.47 18.38
N TYR A 26 -25.63 -52.55 18.04
CA TYR A 26 -26.91 -52.38 18.75
C TYR A 26 -27.75 -53.67 18.71
N LEU A 27 -27.83 -54.32 17.53
CA LEU A 27 -28.57 -55.59 17.38
C LEU A 27 -27.99 -56.69 18.27
N SER A 28 -26.67 -56.82 18.35
CA SER A 28 -25.99 -57.78 19.22
C SER A 28 -26.20 -57.52 20.72
N ILE A 29 -26.31 -56.25 21.13
CA ILE A 29 -26.50 -55.86 22.55
C ILE A 29 -27.96 -56.03 22.96
N LYS A 30 -28.91 -55.66 22.09
CA LYS A 30 -30.36 -55.80 22.32
C LYS A 30 -30.77 -57.26 22.50
N GLN A 31 -30.10 -58.19 21.80
CA GLN A 31 -30.35 -59.63 21.92
C GLN A 31 -29.95 -60.18 23.31
N LYS A 32 -28.94 -59.60 23.97
CA LYS A 32 -28.49 -60.02 25.30
C LYS A 32 -29.27 -59.38 26.43
N ASN A 33 -29.58 -58.08 26.35
CA ASN A 33 -30.32 -57.39 27.39
C ASN A 33 -31.07 -56.15 26.85
N ARG A 34 -32.39 -56.11 27.03
CA ARG A 34 -33.25 -55.05 26.44
C ARG A 34 -32.95 -53.66 27.01
N LEU A 35 -32.72 -53.54 28.32
CA LEU A 35 -32.40 -52.26 28.97
C LEU A 35 -31.04 -51.71 28.52
N LEU A 36 -30.04 -52.58 28.43
CA LEU A 36 -28.70 -52.21 27.96
C LEU A 36 -28.72 -51.76 26.49
N GLY A 37 -29.59 -52.34 25.66
CA GLY A 37 -29.81 -51.92 24.28
C GLY A 37 -30.36 -50.50 24.15
N TYR A 38 -31.33 -50.11 24.99
CA TYR A 38 -31.85 -48.73 24.99
C TYR A 38 -30.82 -47.72 25.50
N LEU A 39 -30.05 -48.05 26.53
CA LEU A 39 -28.94 -47.22 27.01
C LEU A 39 -27.85 -47.05 25.94
N TRP A 40 -27.54 -48.13 25.20
CA TRP A 40 -26.61 -48.07 24.07
C TRP A 40 -27.13 -47.16 22.95
N LEU A 41 -28.43 -47.17 22.65
CA LEU A 41 -29.01 -46.31 21.61
C LEU A 41 -28.89 -44.82 21.96
N VAL A 42 -29.11 -44.46 23.23
CA VAL A 42 -28.90 -43.08 23.71
C VAL A 42 -27.43 -42.69 23.60
N ALA A 43 -26.51 -43.56 24.03
CA ALA A 43 -25.07 -43.31 23.92
C ALA A 43 -24.62 -43.17 22.46
N VAL A 44 -25.13 -44.02 21.56
CA VAL A 44 -24.88 -43.94 20.11
C VAL A 44 -25.41 -42.63 19.53
N SER A 45 -26.61 -42.20 19.90
CA SER A 45 -27.20 -40.94 19.41
C SER A 45 -26.37 -39.72 19.82
N VAL A 46 -25.92 -39.66 21.08
CA VAL A 46 -25.05 -38.59 21.57
C VAL A 46 -23.69 -38.62 20.85
N SER A 47 -23.06 -39.80 20.73
CA SER A 47 -21.78 -39.95 20.02
C SER A 47 -21.87 -39.58 18.54
N TYR A 48 -23.00 -39.91 17.89
CA TYR A 48 -23.26 -39.57 16.50
C TYR A 48 -23.42 -38.04 16.32
N GLY A 49 -24.03 -37.36 17.29
CA GLY A 49 -24.09 -35.88 17.32
C GLY A 49 -22.69 -35.24 17.31
N PHE A 50 -21.77 -35.75 18.12
CA PHE A 50 -20.37 -35.29 18.11
C PHE A 50 -19.65 -35.63 16.80
N ILE A 51 -19.84 -36.83 16.26
CA ILE A 51 -19.26 -37.24 14.98
C ILE A 51 -19.77 -36.35 13.84
N ALA A 52 -21.05 -35.98 13.83
CA ALA A 52 -21.62 -35.08 12.83
C ALA A 52 -20.99 -33.69 12.87
N ILE A 53 -20.70 -33.15 14.06
CA ILE A 53 -20.01 -31.86 14.23
C ILE A 53 -18.56 -31.95 13.74
N ILE A 54 -17.81 -33.00 14.11
CA ILE A 54 -16.43 -33.20 13.64
C ILE A 54 -16.37 -33.44 12.13
N SER A 55 -17.36 -34.17 11.59
CA SER A 55 -17.54 -34.41 10.15
C SER A 55 -17.83 -33.10 9.41
N TRP A 56 -18.63 -32.20 9.99
CA TRP A 56 -18.85 -30.84 9.46
C TRP A 56 -17.57 -29.98 9.46
N PHE A 57 -16.76 -30.06 10.51
CA PHE A 57 -15.44 -29.40 10.50
C PHE A 57 -14.49 -29.98 9.44
N SER A 58 -14.54 -31.30 9.23
CA SER A 58 -13.78 -31.97 8.17
C SER A 58 -14.26 -31.56 6.77
N PHE A 59 -15.58 -31.42 6.58
CA PHE A 59 -16.23 -30.86 5.38
C PHE A 59 -15.68 -29.47 5.06
N LEU A 60 -15.62 -28.60 6.07
CA LEU A 60 -15.12 -27.24 5.91
C LEU A 60 -13.65 -27.22 5.49
N SER A 61 -12.81 -28.09 6.07
CA SER A 61 -11.38 -28.20 5.71
C SER A 61 -11.15 -28.73 4.28
N LEU A 62 -11.98 -29.66 3.81
CA LEU A 62 -11.91 -30.24 2.47
C LEU A 62 -12.39 -29.25 1.39
N PHE A 63 -13.21 -28.27 1.76
CA PHE A 63 -13.65 -27.22 0.86
C PHE A 63 -12.47 -26.35 0.37
N PHE A 64 -11.46 -26.15 1.21
CA PHE A 64 -10.27 -25.34 0.88
C PHE A 64 -9.13 -26.12 0.19
N LYS A 65 -9.20 -27.45 0.10
CA LYS A 65 -8.17 -28.28 -0.57
C LYS A 65 -8.56 -28.65 -2.00
N ASP A 66 -7.57 -28.80 -2.90
CA ASP A 66 -7.77 -29.33 -4.25
C ASP A 66 -7.92 -30.86 -4.22
N ILE A 67 -9.16 -31.33 -4.16
CA ILE A 67 -9.51 -32.76 -4.08
C ILE A 67 -9.61 -33.45 -5.45
N ARG A 68 -9.47 -32.68 -6.53
CA ARG A 68 -9.72 -33.12 -7.92
C ARG A 68 -8.81 -34.28 -8.37
N TYR A 69 -7.61 -34.36 -7.79
CA TYR A 69 -6.59 -35.36 -8.13
C TYR A 69 -6.40 -36.41 -7.03
N THR A 70 -7.39 -36.59 -6.16
CA THR A 70 -7.36 -37.61 -5.11
C THR A 70 -7.89 -38.95 -5.68
N PRO A 71 -7.29 -40.11 -5.33
CA PRO A 71 -7.75 -41.41 -5.85
C PRO A 71 -9.25 -41.64 -5.65
N HIS A 72 -9.74 -41.35 -4.45
CA HIS A 72 -11.15 -41.50 -4.08
C HIS A 72 -12.10 -40.63 -4.92
N TYR A 73 -11.68 -39.40 -5.28
CA TYR A 73 -12.49 -38.50 -6.09
C TYR A 73 -12.68 -39.06 -7.49
N ILE A 74 -11.58 -39.42 -8.14
CA ILE A 74 -11.59 -39.91 -9.53
C ILE A 74 -12.37 -41.24 -9.62
N GLN A 75 -12.16 -42.16 -8.68
CA GLN A 75 -12.94 -43.40 -8.60
C GLN A 75 -14.44 -43.15 -8.38
N THR A 76 -14.79 -42.18 -7.54
CA THR A 76 -16.20 -41.84 -7.30
C THR A 76 -16.85 -41.32 -8.57
N VAL A 77 -16.15 -40.50 -9.35
CA VAL A 77 -16.65 -40.00 -10.64
C VAL A 77 -16.85 -41.15 -11.63
N ILE A 78 -15.86 -42.05 -11.75
CA ILE A 78 -15.95 -43.23 -12.62
C ILE A 78 -17.15 -44.10 -12.24
N ARG A 79 -17.33 -44.36 -10.92
CA ARG A 79 -18.41 -45.18 -10.38
C ARG A 79 -19.79 -44.55 -10.55
N VAL A 80 -19.96 -43.27 -10.21
CA VAL A 80 -21.26 -42.58 -10.29
C VAL A 80 -21.70 -42.37 -11.74
N ASN A 81 -20.74 -42.15 -12.65
CA ASN A 81 -21.04 -42.03 -14.07
C ASN A 81 -21.19 -43.39 -14.78
N GLY A 82 -20.97 -44.52 -14.08
CA GLY A 82 -21.09 -45.86 -14.65
C GLY A 82 -20.14 -46.12 -15.83
N MET A 83 -18.95 -45.50 -15.83
CA MET A 83 -18.04 -45.58 -16.99
C MET A 83 -17.52 -47.01 -17.19
N THR A 84 -17.42 -47.44 -18.46
CA THR A 84 -16.70 -48.68 -18.82
C THR A 84 -15.19 -48.50 -18.62
N ARG A 85 -14.41 -49.59 -18.58
CA ARG A 85 -12.94 -49.50 -18.39
C ARG A 85 -12.25 -48.64 -19.45
N GLU A 86 -12.71 -48.71 -20.69
CA GLU A 86 -12.19 -47.89 -21.80
C GLU A 86 -12.51 -46.40 -21.58
N GLN A 87 -13.76 -46.08 -21.25
CA GLN A 87 -14.18 -44.72 -20.93
C GLN A 87 -13.45 -44.16 -19.70
N ALA A 88 -13.21 -45.00 -18.69
CA ALA A 88 -12.42 -44.66 -17.52
C ALA A 88 -10.97 -44.33 -17.88
N ASN A 89 -10.33 -45.10 -18.76
CA ASN A 89 -8.96 -44.81 -19.22
C ASN A 89 -8.87 -43.52 -20.04
N THR A 90 -9.84 -43.26 -20.93
CA THR A 90 -9.91 -41.99 -21.67
C THR A 90 -10.12 -40.80 -20.73
N TYR A 91 -10.99 -40.96 -19.73
CA TYR A 91 -11.18 -39.95 -18.68
C TYR A 91 -9.88 -39.72 -17.88
N LEU A 92 -9.18 -40.77 -17.46
CA LEU A 92 -7.90 -40.67 -16.77
C LEU A 92 -6.85 -39.95 -17.63
N ALA A 93 -6.78 -40.23 -18.94
CA ALA A 93 -5.87 -39.56 -19.86
C ALA A 93 -6.15 -38.05 -19.97
N SER A 94 -7.42 -37.65 -20.11
CA SER A 94 -7.79 -36.23 -20.13
C SER A 94 -7.43 -35.51 -18.81
N MET A 95 -7.63 -36.16 -17.67
CA MET A 95 -7.27 -35.61 -16.35
C MET A 95 -5.75 -35.48 -16.17
N GLN A 96 -4.98 -36.44 -16.68
CA GLN A 96 -3.52 -36.40 -16.65
C GLN A 96 -2.97 -35.30 -17.57
N LEU A 97 -3.60 -35.04 -18.71
CA LEU A 97 -3.24 -33.94 -19.60
C LEU A 97 -3.46 -32.57 -18.93
N GLU A 98 -4.61 -32.35 -18.28
CA GLU A 98 -4.87 -31.11 -17.54
C GLU A 98 -3.86 -30.92 -16.39
N TYR A 99 -3.52 -32.02 -15.71
CA TYR A 99 -2.48 -32.01 -14.67
C TYR A 99 -1.11 -31.61 -15.22
N LYS A 100 -0.65 -32.19 -16.33
CA LYS A 100 0.63 -31.83 -16.98
C LYS A 100 0.63 -30.37 -17.45
N LYS A 101 -0.49 -29.87 -17.97
CA LYS A 101 -0.65 -28.46 -18.33
C LYS A 101 -0.54 -27.53 -17.11
N ARG A 102 -1.02 -27.94 -15.93
CA ARG A 102 -0.82 -27.18 -14.69
C ARG A 102 0.62 -27.21 -14.19
N LEU A 103 1.31 -28.34 -14.33
CA LEU A 103 2.73 -28.44 -13.97
C LEU A 103 3.59 -27.45 -14.78
N SER A 104 3.31 -27.27 -16.07
CA SER A 104 4.07 -26.31 -16.91
C SER A 104 3.92 -24.84 -16.48
N TYR A 105 2.88 -24.49 -15.72
CA TYR A 105 2.68 -23.13 -15.20
C TYR A 105 3.39 -22.86 -13.85
N GLY A 106 4.13 -23.84 -13.29
CA GLY A 106 5.09 -23.60 -12.19
C GLY A 106 4.53 -23.52 -10.76
N ASN A 107 3.22 -23.71 -10.54
CA ASN A 107 2.56 -23.45 -9.26
C ASN A 107 2.28 -24.70 -8.39
N ILE A 108 3.05 -25.80 -8.53
CA ILE A 108 2.81 -27.04 -7.78
C ILE A 108 4.05 -27.43 -6.96
N SER A 109 3.87 -27.75 -5.68
CA SER A 109 4.96 -28.19 -4.80
C SER A 109 5.41 -29.62 -5.12
N LEU A 110 6.69 -29.96 -4.89
CA LEU A 110 7.24 -31.30 -5.12
C LEU A 110 6.48 -32.42 -4.38
N LYS A 111 6.06 -32.15 -3.14
CA LYS A 111 5.27 -33.09 -2.32
C LYS A 111 3.86 -33.32 -2.88
N GLU A 112 3.30 -32.31 -3.53
CA GLU A 112 1.99 -32.41 -4.17
C GLU A 112 2.08 -33.14 -5.51
N GLN A 113 3.15 -32.90 -6.27
CA GLN A 113 3.47 -33.62 -7.50
C GLN A 113 3.60 -35.13 -7.25
N SER A 114 4.44 -35.55 -6.30
CA SER A 114 4.65 -36.97 -6.01
C SER A 114 3.37 -37.70 -5.59
N ARG A 115 2.49 -37.01 -4.84
CA ARG A 115 1.18 -37.55 -4.43
C ARG A 115 0.24 -37.73 -5.63
N MET A 116 0.23 -36.78 -6.56
CA MET A 116 -0.61 -36.82 -7.76
C MET A 116 -0.11 -37.89 -8.74
N ASP A 117 1.20 -37.99 -8.95
CA ASP A 117 1.80 -39.04 -9.80
C ASP A 117 1.47 -40.44 -9.28
N ALA A 118 1.63 -40.68 -7.98
CA ALA A 118 1.26 -41.96 -7.35
C ALA A 118 -0.25 -42.26 -7.48
N THR A 119 -1.10 -41.23 -7.50
CA THR A 119 -2.54 -41.40 -7.70
C THR A 119 -2.85 -41.89 -9.11
N PHE A 120 -2.25 -41.27 -10.13
CA PHE A 120 -2.45 -41.70 -11.52
C PHE A 120 -1.89 -43.10 -11.75
N GLU A 121 -0.70 -43.41 -11.25
CA GLU A 121 -0.08 -44.73 -11.37
C GLU A 121 -0.99 -45.83 -10.81
N TRP A 122 -1.53 -45.61 -9.60
CA TRP A 122 -2.44 -46.55 -8.96
C TRP A 122 -3.75 -46.73 -9.74
N LEU A 123 -4.34 -45.64 -10.25
CA LEU A 123 -5.57 -45.69 -11.04
C LEU A 123 -5.35 -46.41 -12.37
N TYR A 124 -4.27 -46.13 -13.08
CA TYR A 124 -3.96 -46.82 -14.33
C TYR A 124 -3.81 -48.32 -14.13
N LYS A 125 -3.12 -48.74 -13.05
CA LYS A 125 -3.00 -50.16 -12.69
C LYS A 125 -4.36 -50.82 -12.45
N GLN A 126 -5.32 -50.09 -11.87
CA GLN A 126 -6.65 -50.61 -11.57
C GLN A 126 -7.55 -50.76 -12.81
N TYR A 127 -7.38 -49.89 -13.81
CA TYR A 127 -8.22 -49.84 -15.02
C TYR A 127 -7.50 -50.38 -16.28
N GLN A 128 -6.37 -51.08 -16.13
CA GLN A 128 -5.65 -51.75 -17.23
C GLN A 128 -6.60 -52.63 -18.06
N LEU A 129 -6.56 -52.43 -19.38
CA LEU A 129 -7.24 -53.26 -20.36
C LEU A 129 -6.43 -54.55 -20.57
N PRO A 130 -7.07 -55.74 -20.69
CA PRO A 130 -6.36 -56.93 -21.12
C PRO A 130 -5.84 -56.72 -22.55
N GLU A 131 -4.56 -57.03 -22.72
CA GLU A 131 -3.81 -56.89 -23.97
C GLU A 131 -4.51 -57.71 -25.08
N ARG A 132 -5.18 -57.01 -26.00
CA ARG A 132 -5.86 -57.65 -27.13
C ARG A 132 -4.80 -58.02 -28.17
N VAL A 133 -4.25 -59.22 -28.04
CA VAL A 133 -3.40 -59.82 -29.07
C VAL A 133 -4.27 -60.19 -30.27
N THR A 134 -4.09 -59.50 -31.39
CA THR A 134 -4.61 -59.98 -32.69
C THR A 134 -3.68 -59.55 -33.83
N ALA A 135 -3.08 -60.57 -34.46
CA ALA A 135 -2.48 -60.68 -35.81
C ALA A 135 -1.51 -59.56 -36.30
N PRO A 136 -0.18 -59.83 -36.45
CA PRO A 136 0.82 -58.77 -36.58
C PRO A 136 1.18 -58.29 -38.00
N ASP A 137 0.70 -58.88 -39.10
CA ASP A 137 1.53 -58.81 -40.31
C ASP A 137 1.11 -57.79 -41.40
N GLU A 138 -0.14 -57.30 -41.42
CA GLU A 138 -0.58 -56.22 -42.35
C GLU A 138 -0.79 -54.86 -41.66
N ILE A 139 -1.15 -54.87 -40.37
CA ILE A 139 -1.30 -53.64 -39.59
C ILE A 139 0.07 -53.03 -39.35
N PHE A 140 1.09 -53.83 -39.03
CA PHE A 140 2.40 -53.34 -38.60
C PHE A 140 3.17 -52.61 -39.71
N THR A 141 3.02 -53.01 -40.98
CA THR A 141 3.62 -52.33 -42.14
C THR A 141 2.98 -50.97 -42.41
N ASN A 142 1.65 -50.89 -42.43
CA ASN A 142 0.93 -49.62 -42.53
C ASN A 142 1.19 -48.71 -41.30
N LEU A 143 1.35 -49.30 -40.11
CA LEU A 143 1.67 -48.58 -38.88
C LEU A 143 3.13 -48.10 -38.86
N LEU A 144 4.06 -48.82 -39.49
CA LEU A 144 5.45 -48.42 -39.64
C LEU A 144 5.59 -47.24 -40.62
N GLU A 145 4.91 -47.32 -41.77
CA GLU A 145 4.85 -46.22 -42.74
C GLU A 145 4.15 -44.98 -42.18
N MET A 146 3.03 -45.18 -41.46
CA MET A 146 2.34 -44.10 -40.76
C MET A 146 3.19 -43.52 -39.63
N LYS A 147 3.97 -44.34 -38.91
CA LYS A 147 4.91 -43.90 -37.87
C LYS A 147 6.04 -43.06 -38.45
N ASP A 148 6.59 -43.43 -39.60
CA ASP A 148 7.67 -42.67 -40.24
C ASP A 148 7.16 -41.34 -40.80
N SER A 149 5.97 -41.32 -41.41
CA SER A 149 5.29 -40.08 -41.84
C SER A 149 4.94 -39.18 -40.66
N VAL A 150 4.39 -39.74 -39.58
CA VAL A 150 4.07 -39.00 -38.35
C VAL A 150 5.35 -38.47 -37.70
N ASN A 151 6.45 -39.23 -37.72
CA ASN A 151 7.73 -38.78 -37.18
C ASN A 151 8.34 -37.66 -38.05
N GLY A 152 8.21 -37.72 -39.37
CA GLY A 152 8.58 -36.63 -40.28
C GLY A 152 7.82 -35.34 -39.98
N ASN A 153 6.48 -35.42 -39.96
CA ASN A 153 5.63 -34.27 -39.62
C ASN A 153 5.91 -33.75 -38.19
N PHE A 154 6.26 -34.64 -37.26
CA PHE A 154 6.63 -34.26 -35.90
C PHE A 154 7.96 -33.50 -35.83
N GLN A 155 8.96 -33.86 -36.64
CA GLN A 155 10.21 -33.10 -36.72
C GLN A 155 9.99 -31.72 -37.34
N GLU A 156 9.20 -31.63 -38.40
CA GLU A 156 8.88 -30.34 -39.04
C GLU A 156 8.09 -29.42 -38.10
N LEU A 157 7.10 -29.97 -37.37
CA LEU A 157 6.40 -29.24 -36.31
C LEU A 157 7.33 -28.80 -35.18
N LYS A 158 8.32 -29.62 -34.81
CA LYS A 158 9.30 -29.28 -33.76
C LYS A 158 10.19 -28.13 -34.20
N GLU A 159 10.57 -28.09 -35.48
CA GLU A 159 11.38 -27.03 -36.07
C GLU A 159 10.60 -25.71 -36.12
N ILE A 160 9.36 -25.72 -36.61
CA ILE A 160 8.45 -24.57 -36.62
C ILE A 160 8.19 -24.04 -35.20
N VAL A 161 7.97 -24.93 -34.23
CA VAL A 161 7.77 -24.53 -32.83
C VAL A 161 9.06 -23.93 -32.23
N SER A 162 10.23 -24.43 -32.62
CA SER A 162 11.51 -23.89 -32.16
C SER A 162 11.79 -22.49 -32.72
N GLU A 163 11.46 -22.27 -33.99
CA GLU A 163 11.61 -20.98 -34.66
C GLU A 163 10.61 -19.95 -34.11
N GLY A 164 9.34 -20.33 -33.97
CA GLY A 164 8.33 -19.49 -33.33
C GLY A 164 8.68 -19.13 -31.88
N ASN A 165 9.28 -20.05 -31.12
CA ASN A 165 9.74 -19.75 -29.75
C ASN A 165 10.89 -18.73 -29.73
N ASN A 166 11.80 -18.77 -30.70
CA ASN A 166 12.87 -17.79 -30.83
C ASN A 166 12.34 -16.40 -31.20
N GLU A 167 11.39 -16.32 -32.14
CA GLU A 167 10.73 -15.05 -32.48
C GLU A 167 9.97 -14.47 -31.28
N ILE A 168 9.18 -15.29 -30.57
CA ILE A 168 8.49 -14.88 -29.34
C ILE A 168 9.48 -14.37 -28.29
N LYS A 169 10.63 -15.03 -28.16
CA LYS A 169 11.69 -14.60 -27.24
C LYS A 169 12.21 -13.21 -27.63
N THR A 170 12.57 -12.98 -28.90
CA THR A 170 13.06 -11.67 -29.36
C THR A 170 12.02 -10.55 -29.20
N LEU A 171 10.74 -10.84 -29.47
CA LEU A 171 9.65 -9.88 -29.29
C LEU A 171 9.43 -9.57 -27.80
N SER A 172 9.53 -10.57 -26.93
CA SER A 172 9.43 -10.38 -25.47
C SER A 172 10.60 -9.56 -24.91
N GLU A 173 11.81 -9.76 -25.42
CA GLU A 173 13.00 -8.99 -25.05
C GLU A 173 12.85 -7.52 -25.48
N TYR A 174 12.35 -7.28 -26.69
CA TYR A 174 12.05 -5.92 -27.18
C TYR A 174 10.95 -5.23 -26.36
N ALA A 175 9.84 -5.95 -26.07
CA ALA A 175 8.75 -5.41 -25.26
C ALA A 175 9.22 -5.05 -23.84
N ASN A 176 10.02 -5.91 -23.21
CA ASN A 176 10.61 -5.65 -21.90
C ASN A 176 11.55 -4.44 -21.93
N ARG A 177 12.41 -4.31 -22.96
CA ARG A 177 13.30 -3.15 -23.11
C ARG A 177 12.50 -1.85 -23.23
N LYS A 178 11.43 -1.85 -24.03
CA LYS A 178 10.57 -0.68 -24.20
C LYS A 178 9.86 -0.28 -22.90
N GLN A 179 9.35 -1.25 -22.14
CA GLN A 179 8.75 -1.00 -20.83
C GLN A 179 9.74 -0.39 -19.85
N VAL A 180 10.96 -0.92 -19.77
CA VAL A 180 12.02 -0.38 -18.90
C VAL A 180 12.40 1.06 -19.29
N GLU A 181 12.41 1.36 -20.58
CA GLU A 181 12.69 2.71 -21.08
C GLU A 181 11.56 3.69 -20.75
N GLU A 182 10.30 3.28 -20.93
CA GLU A 182 9.11 4.05 -20.53
C GLU A 182 9.07 4.29 -19.01
N GLU A 183 9.37 3.28 -18.19
CA GLU A 183 9.47 3.42 -16.73
C GLU A 183 10.58 4.38 -16.30
N LYS A 184 11.74 4.34 -16.96
CA LYS A 184 12.84 5.29 -16.71
C LYS A 184 12.46 6.71 -17.10
N GLU A 185 11.82 6.89 -18.25
CA GLU A 185 11.31 8.19 -18.71
C GLU A 185 10.30 8.76 -17.72
N GLN A 186 9.38 7.93 -17.22
CA GLN A 186 8.38 8.30 -16.24
C GLN A 186 8.99 8.64 -14.88
N SER A 187 9.96 7.85 -14.43
CA SER A 187 10.73 8.12 -13.21
C SER A 187 11.50 9.44 -13.31
N ARG A 188 12.12 9.72 -14.46
CA ARG A 188 12.81 10.99 -14.73
C ARG A 188 11.86 12.18 -14.71
N LYS A 189 10.67 12.04 -15.31
CA LYS A 189 9.61 13.07 -15.29
C LYS A 189 9.10 13.31 -13.87
N GLN A 190 8.90 12.26 -13.07
CA GLN A 190 8.52 12.37 -11.67
C GLN A 190 9.60 13.08 -10.84
N GLN A 191 10.87 12.68 -10.98
CA GLN A 191 11.99 13.35 -10.31
C GLN A 191 12.09 14.84 -10.68
N LEU A 192 11.88 15.18 -11.96
CA LEU A 192 11.90 16.57 -12.40
C LEU A 192 10.73 17.37 -11.80
N ALA A 193 9.52 16.79 -11.75
CA ALA A 193 8.35 17.41 -11.14
C ALA A 193 8.52 17.59 -9.62
N GLU A 194 9.10 16.61 -8.94
CA GLU A 194 9.45 16.68 -7.52
C GLU A 194 10.52 17.74 -7.26
N ALA A 195 11.58 17.80 -8.08
CA ALA A 195 12.61 18.82 -7.99
C ALA A 195 12.04 20.24 -8.19
N GLN A 196 11.17 20.42 -9.19
CA GLN A 196 10.46 21.69 -9.40
C GLN A 196 9.58 22.03 -8.20
N THR A 197 8.80 21.07 -7.68
CA THR A 197 7.94 21.26 -6.51
C THR A 197 8.75 21.64 -5.27
N ASN A 198 9.89 20.98 -5.04
CA ASN A 198 10.79 21.27 -3.94
C ASN A 198 11.47 22.65 -4.10
N GLN A 199 11.81 23.02 -5.34
CA GLN A 199 12.32 24.35 -5.66
C GLN A 199 11.27 25.43 -5.34
N PHE A 200 10.03 25.27 -5.80
CA PHE A 200 8.92 26.18 -5.49
C PHE A 200 8.62 26.24 -3.99
N LYS A 201 8.61 25.10 -3.28
CA LYS A 201 8.45 25.06 -1.82
C LYS A 201 9.59 25.80 -1.11
N SER A 202 10.83 25.61 -1.54
CA SER A 202 11.99 26.28 -0.94
C SER A 202 11.98 27.79 -1.19
N ALA A 203 11.57 28.23 -2.39
CA ALA A 203 11.38 29.64 -2.73
C ALA A 203 10.25 30.25 -1.90
N TYR A 204 9.09 29.59 -1.82
CA TYR A 204 7.96 30.01 -0.98
C TYR A 204 8.33 30.08 0.51
N ILE A 205 9.13 29.13 1.01
CA ILE A 205 9.61 29.14 2.40
C ILE A 205 10.57 30.29 2.67
N ARG A 206 11.45 30.62 1.73
CA ARG A 206 12.32 31.82 1.79
C ARG A 206 11.48 33.09 1.78
N GLU A 207 10.48 33.15 0.90
CA GLU A 207 9.58 34.29 0.72
C GLU A 207 8.59 34.47 1.89
N CYS A 208 8.29 33.40 2.64
CA CYS A 208 7.45 33.44 3.85
C CYS A 208 8.24 33.56 5.16
N GLY A 209 9.57 33.68 5.12
CA GLY A 209 10.38 34.05 6.29
C GLY A 209 10.44 33.02 7.41
N ARG A 210 10.03 31.78 7.14
CA ARG A 210 10.01 30.73 8.17
C ARG A 210 11.41 30.30 8.63
N ASN A 211 12.49 30.76 7.98
CA ASN A 211 13.88 30.39 8.30
C ASN A 211 14.82 31.57 8.57
N LEU A 212 14.36 32.82 8.58
CA LEU A 212 15.22 33.94 8.95
C LEU A 212 15.50 33.90 10.45
N ALA A 213 16.77 34.07 10.82
CA ALA A 213 17.24 34.06 12.21
C ALA A 213 17.23 35.45 12.87
N SER A 214 16.99 36.50 12.07
CA SER A 214 16.90 37.90 12.49
C SER A 214 15.97 38.68 11.55
N PHE A 215 15.77 39.98 11.82
CA PHE A 215 15.02 40.87 10.92
C PHE A 215 15.83 41.32 9.69
N GLU A 216 17.09 40.91 9.56
CA GLU A 216 18.05 41.38 8.56
C GLU A 216 18.06 42.91 8.45
N PRO A 217 18.35 43.64 9.56
CA PRO A 217 18.24 45.09 9.59
C PRO A 217 19.26 45.72 8.63
N ALA A 218 18.76 46.51 7.67
CA ALA A 218 19.57 47.33 6.77
C ALA A 218 19.68 48.79 7.27
N LEU A 219 19.84 48.95 8.59
CA LEU A 219 19.86 50.25 9.26
C LEU A 219 21.32 50.65 9.56
N THR A 220 21.66 51.91 9.30
CA THR A 220 22.94 52.47 9.79
C THR A 220 22.85 52.77 11.28
N ASP A 221 24.00 52.87 11.95
CA ASP A 221 24.07 53.19 13.38
C ASP A 221 23.27 54.45 13.77
N LYS A 222 23.39 55.49 12.94
CA LYS A 222 22.65 56.75 13.08
C LYS A 222 21.15 56.60 12.77
N GLY A 223 20.81 55.72 11.83
CA GLY A 223 19.42 55.38 11.53
C GLY A 223 18.75 54.62 12.68
N LEU A 224 19.51 53.76 13.37
CA LEU A 224 19.05 53.07 14.57
C LEU A 224 18.79 54.06 15.72
N ASP A 225 19.66 55.05 15.93
CA ASP A 225 19.45 56.11 16.93
C ASP A 225 18.14 56.89 16.66
N MET A 226 17.88 57.25 15.41
CA MET A 226 16.61 57.92 15.02
C MET A 226 15.39 57.03 15.26
N LEU A 227 15.52 55.72 15.04
CA LEU A 227 14.43 54.77 15.29
C LEU A 227 14.13 54.65 16.80
N VAL A 228 15.17 54.65 17.63
CA VAL A 228 15.04 54.66 19.10
C VAL A 228 14.31 55.93 19.56
N ASP A 229 14.72 57.09 19.08
CA ASP A 229 14.07 58.37 19.38
C ASP A 229 12.58 58.35 19.00
N CYS A 230 12.26 57.78 17.83
CA CYS A 230 10.88 57.61 17.38
C CYS A 230 10.07 56.66 18.27
N CYS A 231 10.64 55.51 18.64
CA CYS A 231 10.01 54.53 19.53
C CYS A 231 9.78 55.04 20.96
N ASN A 232 10.55 56.03 21.39
CA ASN A 232 10.40 56.68 22.70
C ASN A 232 9.47 57.91 22.64
N SER A 233 9.50 58.65 21.52
CA SER A 233 8.63 59.83 21.29
C SER A 233 7.18 59.42 21.07
N ILE A 234 6.97 58.33 20.34
CA ILE A 234 5.68 57.67 20.22
C ILE A 234 5.69 56.58 21.28
N PRO A 235 4.77 56.55 22.25
CA PRO A 235 4.78 55.54 23.31
C PRO A 235 4.35 54.16 22.77
N ILE A 236 5.20 53.55 21.93
CA ILE A 236 5.03 52.24 21.29
C ILE A 236 5.21 51.16 22.35
N PHE A 237 6.26 51.28 23.16
CA PHE A 237 6.59 50.38 24.25
C PHE A 237 6.12 50.94 25.60
N THR A 238 6.05 50.07 26.61
CA THR A 238 5.65 50.47 27.97
C THR A 238 6.77 51.15 28.74
N ARG A 239 8.03 50.90 28.35
CA ARG A 239 9.24 51.54 28.87
C ARG A 239 9.98 52.25 27.73
N ASN A 240 10.87 53.18 28.09
CA ASN A 240 11.83 53.73 27.13
C ASN A 240 12.81 52.62 26.71
N VAL A 241 13.07 52.55 25.41
CA VAL A 241 13.95 51.57 24.79
C VAL A 241 15.30 52.23 24.53
N GLU A 242 16.38 51.54 24.86
CA GLU A 242 17.74 51.98 24.51
C GLU A 242 18.16 51.43 23.14
N LYS A 243 19.21 52.01 22.56
CA LYS A 243 19.78 51.54 21.28
C LYS A 243 20.06 50.04 21.28
N ARG A 244 20.70 49.54 22.34
CA ARG A 244 21.04 48.12 22.49
C ARG A 244 19.82 47.22 22.56
N ASP A 245 18.78 47.61 23.29
CA ASP A 245 17.52 46.85 23.37
C ASP A 245 16.89 46.67 21.99
N LEU A 246 16.90 47.72 21.16
CA LEU A 246 16.33 47.68 19.82
C LEU A 246 17.23 46.93 18.83
N GLU A 247 18.54 47.08 18.95
CA GLU A 247 19.54 46.34 18.18
C GLU A 247 19.47 44.84 18.42
N ASP A 248 19.42 44.42 19.69
CA ASP A 248 19.29 43.02 20.09
C ASP A 248 17.96 42.43 19.61
N MET A 249 16.89 43.22 19.66
CA MET A 249 15.58 42.78 19.15
C MET A 249 15.59 42.60 17.62
N LEU A 250 16.20 43.52 16.86
CA LEU A 250 16.34 43.41 15.41
C LEU A 250 17.25 42.23 14.99
N HIS A 251 18.25 41.90 15.81
CA HIS A 251 19.07 40.70 15.62
C HIS A 251 18.48 39.43 16.24
N CYS A 252 17.33 39.54 16.93
CA CYS A 252 16.68 38.45 17.65
C CYS A 252 17.59 37.77 18.71
N THR A 253 18.49 38.54 19.31
CA THR A 253 19.43 38.14 20.38
C THR A 253 18.99 38.60 21.77
N HIS A 254 17.82 39.24 21.88
CA HIS A 254 17.27 39.74 23.13
C HIS A 254 16.95 38.60 24.12
N LYS A 255 17.20 38.84 25.42
CA LYS A 255 16.87 37.89 26.50
C LYS A 255 15.41 37.95 26.93
N GLU A 256 14.82 39.13 26.86
CA GLU A 256 13.44 39.38 27.27
C GLU A 256 12.68 40.14 26.18
N PRO A 257 11.41 39.78 25.91
CA PRO A 257 10.59 40.45 24.90
C PRO A 257 10.29 41.91 25.27
N LEU A 258 10.18 42.77 24.28
CA LEU A 258 9.75 44.15 24.50
C LEU A 258 8.22 44.21 24.66
N GLN A 259 7.75 44.80 25.77
CA GLN A 259 6.32 44.95 26.03
C GLN A 259 5.76 46.14 25.25
N VAL A 260 4.84 45.84 24.34
CA VAL A 260 4.17 46.80 23.47
C VAL A 260 2.96 47.38 24.19
N ARG A 261 2.91 48.71 24.28
CA ARG A 261 1.80 49.46 24.87
C ARG A 261 0.58 49.49 23.95
N VAL A 262 0.82 49.65 22.65
CA VAL A 262 -0.23 49.77 21.63
C VAL A 262 0.15 49.00 20.36
N ASN A 263 -0.46 47.82 20.17
CA ASN A 263 -0.10 46.87 19.10
C ASN A 263 -0.18 47.44 17.68
N ARG A 264 -1.13 48.35 17.42
CA ARG A 264 -1.26 49.00 16.10
C ARG A 264 -0.08 49.92 15.76
N HIS A 265 0.58 50.54 16.75
CA HIS A 265 1.72 51.42 16.46
C HIS A 265 2.96 50.61 16.07
N ILE A 266 3.26 49.52 16.79
CA ILE A 266 4.39 48.65 16.41
C ILE A 266 4.12 47.99 15.05
N ALA A 267 2.88 47.56 14.79
CA ALA A 267 2.53 46.91 13.54
C ALA A 267 2.67 47.86 12.34
N PHE A 268 2.23 49.11 12.49
CA PHE A 268 2.39 50.14 11.47
C PHE A 268 3.87 50.52 11.26
N LEU A 269 4.62 50.76 12.34
CA LEU A 269 6.05 51.09 12.24
C LEU A 269 6.84 50.01 11.49
N PHE A 270 6.64 48.74 11.83
CA PHE A 270 7.37 47.64 11.21
C PHE A 270 6.91 47.37 9.77
N ASP A 271 5.64 47.62 9.45
CA ASP A 271 5.20 47.54 8.06
C ASP A 271 5.81 48.63 7.18
N GLU A 272 6.00 49.84 7.72
CA GLU A 272 6.67 50.94 7.01
C GLU A 272 8.19 50.70 6.87
N LEU A 273 8.85 50.16 7.91
CA LEU A 273 10.25 49.72 7.82
C LEU A 273 10.42 48.63 6.76
N ARG A 274 9.48 47.68 6.68
CA ARG A 274 9.44 46.63 5.65
C ARG A 274 9.22 47.22 4.26
N ALA A 275 8.26 48.12 4.10
CA ALA A 275 7.96 48.77 2.82
C ALA A 275 9.16 49.56 2.30
N SER A 276 9.98 50.08 3.21
CA SER A 276 11.23 50.80 2.92
C SER A 276 12.46 49.89 2.78
N HIS A 277 12.28 48.57 2.79
CA HIS A 277 13.36 47.57 2.72
C HIS A 277 14.43 47.68 3.83
N LEU A 278 14.09 48.30 4.97
CA LEU A 278 14.99 48.42 6.12
C LEU A 278 15.01 47.16 7.00
N ILE A 279 14.00 46.30 6.85
CA ILE A 279 13.89 44.97 7.47
C ILE A 279 13.31 43.97 6.47
N CYS A 280 13.41 42.67 6.78
CA CYS A 280 12.89 41.59 5.95
C CYS A 280 11.36 41.71 5.67
N SER A 281 10.94 41.22 4.50
CA SER A 281 9.53 41.23 4.05
C SER A 281 8.57 40.47 4.98
N THR A 282 9.11 39.54 5.76
CA THR A 282 8.39 38.54 6.57
C THR A 282 8.49 38.80 8.06
N TRP A 283 8.73 40.05 8.44
CA TRP A 283 9.02 40.48 9.81
C TRP A 283 8.01 39.97 10.85
N MET A 284 6.72 39.84 10.52
CA MET A 284 5.71 39.32 11.46
C MET A 284 5.98 37.87 11.88
N SER A 285 6.48 37.04 10.96
CA SER A 285 6.86 35.65 11.23
C SER A 285 8.10 35.59 12.12
N VAL A 286 9.10 36.43 11.83
CA VAL A 286 10.35 36.55 12.60
C VAL A 286 10.04 37.01 14.03
N ALA A 287 9.27 38.09 14.18
CA ALA A 287 8.86 38.65 15.45
C ALA A 287 8.14 37.62 16.34
N SER A 288 7.25 36.81 15.76
CA SER A 288 6.53 35.78 16.50
C SER A 288 7.42 34.60 16.87
N ARG A 289 8.28 34.14 15.96
CA ARG A 289 9.19 33.00 16.18
C ARG A 289 10.17 33.28 17.32
N HIS A 290 10.77 34.46 17.32
CA HIS A 290 11.74 34.89 18.34
C HIS A 290 11.07 35.60 19.52
N GLN A 291 9.73 35.61 19.57
CA GLN A 291 8.94 36.24 20.62
C GLN A 291 9.44 37.67 20.93
N CYS A 292 9.65 38.50 19.92
CA CYS A 292 10.24 39.84 20.10
C CYS A 292 9.31 40.79 20.88
N PHE A 293 8.00 40.55 20.82
CA PHE A 293 6.99 41.45 21.38
C PHE A 293 5.97 40.71 22.24
N ILE A 294 5.65 41.28 23.39
CA ILE A 294 4.51 40.88 24.24
C ILE A 294 3.52 42.03 24.34
N SER A 295 2.22 41.73 24.38
CA SER A 295 1.18 42.76 24.48
C SER A 295 0.90 43.13 25.93
N LYS A 296 0.83 44.44 26.23
CA LYS A 296 0.48 44.94 27.57
C LYS A 296 -0.87 44.43 28.10
N GLN A 297 -1.83 44.16 27.21
CA GLN A 297 -3.20 43.82 27.64
C GLN A 297 -3.34 42.41 28.20
N ASN A 298 -2.49 41.50 27.76
CA ASN A 298 -2.64 40.07 28.04
C ASN A 298 -1.32 39.38 28.42
N ASP A 299 -0.20 40.11 28.43
CA ASP A 299 1.17 39.62 28.67
C ASP A 299 1.53 38.37 27.86
N LYS A 300 0.88 38.22 26.69
CA LYS A 300 1.14 37.12 25.76
C LYS A 300 2.02 37.60 24.60
N PRO A 301 2.90 36.72 24.07
CA PRO A 301 3.63 37.00 22.84
C PRO A 301 2.68 37.31 21.70
N LEU A 302 3.02 38.33 20.89
CA LEU A 302 2.24 38.69 19.72
C LEU A 302 2.45 37.67 18.60
N THR A 303 1.35 37.09 18.11
CA THR A 303 1.39 36.17 16.97
C THR A 303 1.31 36.95 15.65
N PRO A 304 1.62 36.33 14.50
CA PRO A 304 1.51 37.00 13.19
C PRO A 304 0.06 37.41 12.90
N LYS A 305 -0.92 36.67 13.44
CA LYS A 305 -2.34 37.01 13.33
C LYS A 305 -2.68 38.27 14.13
N ASP A 306 -2.13 38.42 15.33
CA ASP A 306 -2.34 39.61 16.17
C ASP A 306 -1.72 40.84 15.51
N LEU A 307 -0.51 40.71 14.96
CA LEU A 307 0.20 41.78 14.26
C LEU A 307 -0.51 42.18 12.95
N SER A 308 -0.97 41.21 12.16
CA SER A 308 -1.74 41.46 10.93
C SER A 308 -3.09 42.12 11.22
N THR A 309 -3.78 41.69 12.28
CA THR A 309 -5.03 42.32 12.74
C THR A 309 -4.76 43.76 13.17
N ALA A 310 -3.73 43.98 13.99
CA ALA A 310 -3.35 45.31 14.46
C ALA A 310 -2.94 46.26 13.30
N LEU A 311 -2.31 45.73 12.25
CA LEU A 311 -2.01 46.46 11.02
C LEU A 311 -3.28 46.81 10.25
N GLY A 312 -4.25 45.90 10.14
CA GLY A 312 -5.56 46.19 9.54
C GLY A 312 -6.32 47.30 10.29
N GLU A 313 -6.11 47.41 11.62
CA GLU A 313 -6.65 48.47 12.45
C GLU A 313 -5.80 49.76 12.48
N SER A 314 -4.70 49.83 11.73
CA SER A 314 -3.82 51.00 11.69
C SER A 314 -4.52 52.26 11.14
N SER A 315 -5.62 52.10 10.42
CA SER A 315 -6.50 53.21 10.01
C SER A 315 -7.00 54.04 11.20
N LYS A 316 -7.13 53.44 12.39
CA LYS A 316 -7.57 54.10 13.63
C LYS A 316 -6.45 54.86 14.37
N ILE A 317 -5.22 54.83 13.87
CA ILE A 317 -4.09 55.59 14.44
C ILE A 317 -4.26 57.08 14.10
N LYS A 318 -3.93 57.95 15.06
CA LYS A 318 -3.95 59.41 14.84
C LYS A 318 -2.98 59.77 13.71
N GLN A 319 -3.41 60.63 12.78
CA GLN A 319 -2.60 61.01 11.62
C GLN A 319 -1.23 61.55 12.02
N SER A 320 -1.14 62.39 13.07
CA SER A 320 0.12 62.91 13.58
C SER A 320 1.14 61.83 13.98
N VAL A 321 0.68 60.67 14.44
CA VAL A 321 1.56 59.54 14.78
C VAL A 321 2.08 58.86 13.52
N LYS A 322 1.23 58.74 12.48
CA LYS A 322 1.65 58.20 11.18
C LYS A 322 2.68 59.11 10.53
N ASP A 323 2.41 60.42 10.52
CA ASP A 323 3.29 61.43 9.95
C ASP A 323 4.66 61.42 10.64
N ASN A 324 4.71 61.29 11.97
CA ASN A 324 5.96 61.17 12.72
C ASN A 324 6.76 59.91 12.35
N ILE A 325 6.08 58.77 12.14
CA ILE A 325 6.72 57.51 11.72
C ILE A 325 7.29 57.67 10.31
N HIS A 326 6.50 58.20 9.38
CA HIS A 326 6.92 58.45 8.00
C HIS A 326 8.09 59.44 7.93
N ASP A 327 8.04 60.55 8.66
CA ASP A 327 9.14 61.52 8.72
C ASP A 327 10.42 60.87 9.25
N THR A 328 10.33 60.09 10.32
CA THR A 328 11.48 59.35 10.86
C THR A 328 12.07 58.41 9.81
N ILE A 329 11.25 57.62 9.12
CA ILE A 329 11.71 56.66 8.12
C ILE A 329 12.36 57.39 6.93
N ASN A 330 11.77 58.48 6.46
CA ASN A 330 12.36 59.32 5.40
C ASN A 330 13.72 59.90 5.82
N ARG A 331 13.85 60.32 7.09
CA ARG A 331 15.14 60.77 7.65
C ARG A 331 16.16 59.64 7.71
N ILE A 332 15.75 58.43 8.11
CA ILE A 332 16.62 57.24 8.09
C ILE A 332 17.09 56.93 6.66
N LEU A 333 16.18 56.94 5.68
CA LEU A 333 16.49 56.68 4.27
C LEU A 333 17.42 57.73 3.66
N SER A 334 17.24 59.00 3.99
CA SER A 334 18.13 60.08 3.52
C SER A 334 19.54 59.94 4.09
N VAL A 335 19.69 59.54 5.35
CA VAL A 335 20.99 59.22 5.96
C VAL A 335 21.61 57.96 5.35
N HIS A 336 20.79 56.94 5.03
CA HIS A 336 21.27 55.72 4.37
C HIS A 336 21.79 56.01 2.95
N SER A 337 21.09 56.85 2.18
CA SER A 337 21.46 57.24 0.81
C SER A 337 22.72 58.11 0.73
N GLN A 338 23.14 58.74 1.84
CA GLN A 338 24.38 59.54 1.89
C GLN A 338 25.62 58.71 2.27
N ASN A 339 25.43 57.48 2.76
CA ASN A 339 26.50 56.58 3.22
C ASN A 339 26.69 55.34 2.33
N ALA A 340 25.87 55.18 1.29
CA ALA A 340 26.01 54.18 0.23
C ALA A 340 26.63 54.83 -1.00
#